data_AF-A0A564YWL9-F1
#
_entry.id   AF-A0A564YWL9-F1
#
_cell.length_a   1.000
_cell.length_b   1.000
_cell.length_c   1.000
_cell.angle_alpha   90.00
_cell.angle_beta   90.00
_cell.angle_gamma   90.00
#
_symmetry.space_group_name_H-M   'P 1'
#
loop_
_entity.id
_entity.type
_entity.pdbx_description
1 polymer ?
#
loop_
_entity_poly.entity_id
_entity_poly.type
_entity_poly.pdbx_seq_one_letter_code
_entity_poly.pdbx_strand_id
1 'polypeptide(L)'
;MGSLGLPIDVRVDIFKRREKHETRVSERFKRICSSEIRRLKALSATGYKSESDAAQWLISHLDDSMLDEPSYREFCLFLCVHSELAIKVQDFWNESSINEGWNHAHEFPPHITLLSNLRVSEDKVLQLHRIYDRILQQNSHLLKFDQIPL
;
A
#
# COMPACT_ATOMS: atom_id res chain seq x y z
N MET A 1 -0.20 -24.23 8.44
CA MET A 1 -1.56 -23.95 7.93
C MET A 1 -1.60 -22.51 7.48
N GLY A 2 -1.88 -22.26 6.19
CA GLY A 2 -2.19 -20.93 5.67
C GLY A 2 -1.02 -20.04 5.28
N SER A 3 -0.10 -20.51 4.43
CA SER A 3 0.59 -19.57 3.53
C SER A 3 -0.50 -18.95 2.66
N LEU A 4 -0.81 -17.67 2.88
CA LEU A 4 -1.57 -16.89 1.92
C LEU A 4 -0.65 -16.74 0.70
N GLY A 5 -0.62 -17.78 -0.13
CA GLY A 5 -0.09 -17.80 -1.49
C GLY A 5 -0.92 -16.91 -2.40
N LEU A 6 -1.17 -15.68 -1.96
CA LEU A 6 -1.45 -14.62 -2.89
C LEU A 6 -0.13 -14.40 -3.62
N PRO A 7 -0.04 -14.65 -4.94
CA PRO A 7 1.05 -14.06 -5.70
C PRO A 7 1.03 -12.58 -5.32
N ILE A 8 2.16 -12.06 -4.86
CA ILE A 8 2.28 -10.64 -4.58
C ILE A 8 2.12 -9.98 -5.95
N ASP A 9 0.87 -9.66 -6.30
CA ASP A 9 0.52 -8.89 -7.48
C ASP A 9 0.93 -7.46 -7.13
N VAL A 10 2.25 -7.22 -7.12
CA VAL A 10 2.87 -5.90 -6.89
C VAL A 10 2.35 -4.90 -7.93
N ARG A 11 1.80 -5.41 -9.04
CA ARG A 11 0.98 -4.65 -9.97
C ARG A 11 -0.44 -4.52 -9.42
N VAL A 12 -0.62 -3.62 -8.45
CA VAL A 12 -1.81 -2.79 -8.58
C VAL A 12 -1.62 -2.02 -9.88
N ASP A 13 -2.27 -2.51 -10.94
CA ASP A 13 -2.22 -1.91 -12.28
C ASP A 13 -2.37 -0.38 -12.13
N ILE A 14 -1.28 0.33 -12.42
CA ILE A 14 -1.15 1.79 -12.26
C ILE A 14 -2.29 2.47 -13.02
N PHE A 15 -2.77 1.86 -14.11
CA PHE A 15 -3.89 2.35 -14.91
C PHE A 15 -5.25 1.99 -14.30
N LYS A 16 -5.39 0.88 -13.57
CA LYS A 16 -6.59 0.60 -12.76
C LYS A 16 -6.71 1.48 -11.51
N ARG A 17 -5.58 1.92 -10.91
CA ARG A 17 -5.61 2.97 -9.87
C ARG A 17 -6.24 4.24 -10.42
N ARG A 18 -5.83 4.66 -11.61
CA ARG A 18 -6.32 5.88 -12.28
C ARG A 18 -7.85 5.86 -12.47
N GLU A 19 -8.44 4.71 -12.76
CA GLU A 19 -9.90 4.58 -12.95
C GLU A 19 -10.69 4.55 -11.63
N LYS A 20 -10.10 4.03 -10.55
CA LYS A 20 -10.73 3.95 -9.21
C LYS A 20 -10.57 5.20 -8.34
N HIS A 21 -9.55 6.02 -8.58
CA HIS A 21 -9.18 7.13 -7.69
C HIS A 21 -9.85 8.49 -7.99
N GLU A 22 -10.84 8.52 -8.88
CA GLU A 22 -11.55 9.75 -9.25
C GLU A 22 -13.01 9.80 -8.81
N THR A 23 -13.45 8.89 -7.94
CA THR A 23 -14.78 8.98 -7.37
C THR A 23 -14.80 9.95 -6.20
N ARG A 24 -15.56 11.04 -6.38
CA ARG A 24 -16.30 11.71 -5.30
C ARG A 24 -16.79 10.60 -4.36
N VAL A 25 -16.35 10.63 -3.09
CA VAL A 25 -16.76 9.66 -2.07
C VAL A 25 -18.26 9.38 -2.23
N SER A 26 -18.62 8.12 -2.41
CA SER A 26 -19.97 7.75 -2.77
C SER A 26 -20.95 8.25 -1.72
N GLU A 27 -22.15 8.64 -2.15
CA GLU A 27 -23.20 9.02 -1.20
C GLU A 27 -23.53 7.87 -0.23
N ARG A 28 -23.29 6.62 -0.63
CA ARG A 28 -23.40 5.46 0.24
C ARG A 28 -22.37 5.49 1.36
N PHE A 29 -21.10 5.76 1.07
CA PHE A 29 -20.06 5.81 2.11
C PHE A 29 -20.25 7.00 3.05
N LYS A 30 -20.72 8.15 2.54
CA LYS A 30 -21.10 9.30 3.38
C LYS A 30 -22.24 8.99 4.35
N ARG A 31 -23.16 8.08 3.99
CA ARG A 31 -24.21 7.61 4.90
C ARG A 31 -23.68 6.68 5.99
N ILE A 32 -22.65 5.89 5.69
CA ILE A 32 -21.99 5.02 6.70
C ILE A 32 -21.24 5.86 7.72
N CYS A 33 -20.52 6.89 7.27
CA CYS A 33 -19.78 7.79 8.14
C CYS A 33 -19.98 9.23 7.68
N SER A 34 -20.61 10.06 8.51
CA SER A 34 -20.87 11.48 8.22
C SER A 34 -19.65 12.38 8.43
N SER A 35 -18.72 11.99 9.32
CA SER A 35 -17.47 12.74 9.58
C SER A 35 -16.50 12.65 8.40
N GLU A 36 -16.10 13.79 7.86
CA GLU A 36 -15.13 13.84 6.77
C GLU A 36 -13.74 13.39 7.19
N ILE A 37 -13.29 13.81 8.37
CA ILE A 37 -11.98 13.45 8.93
C ILE A 37 -11.88 11.93 9.07
N ARG A 38 -12.89 11.28 9.66
CA ARG A 38 -12.92 9.82 9.82
C ARG A 38 -12.91 9.09 8.47
N ARG A 39 -13.67 9.57 7.48
CA ARG A 39 -13.65 8.99 6.12
C ARG A 39 -12.27 9.11 5.47
N LEU A 40 -11.65 10.29 5.51
CA LEU A 40 -10.31 10.52 4.95
C LEU A 40 -9.25 9.66 5.64
N LYS A 41 -9.34 9.55 6.97
CA LYS A 41 -8.50 8.68 7.78
C LYS A 41 -8.61 7.21 7.37
N ALA A 42 -9.83 6.71 7.24
CA ALA A 42 -10.07 5.33 6.84
C ALA A 42 -9.62 5.03 5.41
N LEU A 43 -9.92 5.94 4.46
CA LEU A 43 -9.50 5.82 3.08
C LEU A 43 -7.96 5.85 2.96
N SER A 44 -7.30 6.76 3.67
CA SER A 44 -5.83 6.85 3.68
C SER A 44 -5.18 5.64 4.36
N ALA A 45 -5.72 5.14 5.48
CA ALA A 45 -5.23 3.95 6.17
C ALA A 45 -5.27 2.68 5.31
N THR A 46 -6.28 2.59 4.43
CA THR A 46 -6.50 1.44 3.56
C THR A 46 -5.87 1.61 2.18
N GLY A 47 -5.04 2.65 1.98
CA GLY A 47 -4.40 2.95 0.71
C GLY A 47 -5.42 3.20 -0.42
N TYR A 48 -6.63 3.66 -0.08
CA TYR A 48 -7.73 3.92 -1.01
C TYR A 48 -8.11 2.70 -1.88
N LYS A 49 -7.90 1.48 -1.38
CA LYS A 49 -8.20 0.23 -2.11
C LYS A 49 -9.68 0.08 -2.47
N SER A 50 -10.57 0.35 -1.50
CA SER A 50 -12.02 0.42 -1.69
C SER A 50 -12.72 1.12 -0.52
N GLU A 51 -13.93 1.63 -0.76
CA GLU A 51 -14.80 2.16 0.31
C GLU A 51 -15.25 1.07 1.30
N SER A 52 -15.32 -0.20 0.85
CA SER A 52 -15.65 -1.32 1.73
C SER A 52 -14.52 -1.60 2.72
N ASP A 53 -13.27 -1.58 2.26
CA ASP A 53 -12.10 -1.71 3.13
C ASP A 53 -12.05 -0.55 4.13
N ALA A 54 -12.32 0.68 3.68
CA ALA A 54 -12.38 1.85 4.56
C ALA A 54 -13.52 1.75 5.59
N ALA A 55 -14.70 1.27 5.19
CA ALA A 55 -15.82 1.04 6.12
C ALA A 55 -15.47 -0.02 7.17
N GLN A 56 -14.83 -1.13 6.75
CA GLN A 56 -14.37 -2.15 7.67
C GLN A 56 -13.32 -1.61 8.64
N TRP A 57 -12.40 -0.78 8.14
CA TRP A 57 -11.40 -0.10 8.98
C TRP A 57 -12.07 0.78 10.04
N LEU A 58 -13.09 1.56 9.68
CA LEU A 58 -13.86 2.36 10.65
C LEU A 58 -14.53 1.50 11.73
N ILE A 59 -15.12 0.36 11.34
CA ILE A 59 -15.77 -0.56 12.28
C ILE A 59 -14.75 -1.14 13.27
N SER A 60 -13.56 -1.48 12.79
CA SER A 60 -12.49 -2.00 13.64
C SER A 60 -11.88 -0.97 14.59
N HIS A 61 -12.17 0.33 14.41
CA HIS A 61 -11.64 1.44 15.22
C HIS A 61 -12.76 2.28 15.86
N LEU A 62 -13.94 1.70 16.09
CA LEU A 62 -15.09 2.43 16.66
C LEU A 62 -14.79 3.05 18.03
N ASP A 63 -13.99 2.37 18.85
CA ASP A 63 -13.63 2.80 20.20
C ASP A 63 -12.33 3.63 20.26
N ASP A 64 -11.74 3.97 19.10
CA ASP A 64 -10.53 4.79 19.04
C ASP A 64 -10.85 6.26 19.29
N SER A 65 -10.39 6.79 20.44
CA SER A 65 -10.57 8.18 20.82
C SER A 65 -9.80 9.18 19.94
N MET A 66 -8.81 8.71 19.18
CA MET A 66 -8.00 9.53 18.28
C MET A 66 -8.57 9.55 16.85
N LEU A 67 -9.73 8.95 16.60
CA LEU A 67 -10.29 8.82 15.25
C LEU A 67 -10.66 10.18 14.62
N ASP A 68 -11.02 11.18 15.43
CA ASP A 68 -11.32 12.54 14.94
C ASP A 68 -10.10 13.48 14.93
N GLU A 69 -8.96 13.05 15.46
CA GLU A 69 -7.75 13.88 15.53
C GLU A 69 -6.99 13.90 14.21
N PRO A 70 -6.32 14.99 13.83
CA PRO A 70 -5.43 14.99 12.66
C PRO A 70 -4.30 13.96 12.81
N SER A 71 -4.06 13.17 11.76
CA SER A 71 -2.93 12.23 11.73
C SER A 71 -2.12 12.30 10.44
N TYR A 72 -0.94 11.70 10.49
CA TYR A 72 -0.03 11.56 9.35
C TYR A 72 0.16 10.08 9.05
N ARG A 73 0.29 9.76 7.77
CA ARG A 73 0.67 8.44 7.28
C ARG A 73 2.15 8.43 6.97
N GLU A 74 2.82 7.37 7.40
CA GLU A 74 4.24 7.15 7.09
C GLU A 74 4.34 6.22 5.88
N PHE A 75 5.11 6.64 4.89
CA PHE A 75 5.38 5.88 3.69
C PHE A 75 6.87 5.55 3.59
N CYS A 76 7.14 4.35 3.11
CA CYS A 76 8.45 3.94 2.63
C CYS A 76 8.34 3.59 1.14
N LEU A 77 9.39 3.91 0.38
CA LEU A 77 9.54 3.50 -1.01
C LEU A 77 10.62 2.43 -1.08
N PHE A 78 10.23 1.28 -1.61
CA PHE A 78 11.09 0.13 -1.74
C PHE A 78 11.35 -0.18 -3.21
N LEU A 79 12.60 -0.50 -3.53
CA LEU A 79 12.97 -1.18 -4.75
C LEU A 79 12.98 -2.68 -4.48
N CYS A 80 11.97 -3.38 -5.01
CA CYS A 80 11.87 -4.82 -4.88
C CYS A 80 12.67 -5.51 -5.98
N VAL A 81 13.33 -6.61 -5.62
CA VAL A 81 13.97 -7.49 -6.60
C VAL A 81 12.90 -8.22 -7.42
N HIS A 82 13.19 -8.46 -8.70
CA HIS A 82 12.31 -9.18 -9.63
C HIS A 82 13.09 -10.28 -10.38
N SER A 83 12.38 -11.13 -11.13
CA SER A 83 12.92 -12.25 -11.94
C SER A 83 13.58 -13.36 -11.12
N GLU A 84 14.52 -14.11 -11.70
CA GLU A 84 15.22 -15.23 -11.03
C GLU A 84 15.91 -14.81 -9.73
N LEU A 85 16.40 -13.56 -9.65
CA LEU A 85 16.95 -13.01 -8.42
C LEU A 85 15.90 -12.95 -7.31
N ALA A 86 14.66 -12.56 -7.62
CA ALA A 86 13.59 -12.53 -6.63
C ALA A 86 13.31 -13.91 -6.04
N ILE A 87 13.32 -14.95 -6.87
CA ILE A 87 13.11 -16.34 -6.41
C ILE A 87 14.21 -16.73 -5.42
N LYS A 88 15.49 -16.56 -5.80
CA LYS A 88 16.64 -16.92 -4.95
C LYS A 88 16.64 -16.15 -3.62
N VAL A 89 16.33 -14.86 -3.66
CA VAL A 89 16.30 -14.02 -2.46
C VAL A 89 15.09 -14.38 -1.58
N GLN A 90 13.96 -14.73 -2.18
CA GLN A 90 12.78 -15.20 -1.45
C GLN A 90 13.00 -16.56 -0.80
N ASP A 91 13.66 -17.49 -1.49
CA ASP A 91 14.04 -18.80 -0.95
C ASP A 91 14.94 -18.62 0.27
N PHE A 92 16.00 -17.81 0.14
CA PHE A 92 16.87 -17.47 1.26
C PHE A 92 16.10 -16.84 2.44
N TRP A 93 15.19 -15.91 2.17
CA TRP A 93 14.40 -15.23 3.20
C TRP A 93 13.43 -16.19 3.93
N ASN A 94 12.85 -17.14 3.20
CA ASN A 94 12.01 -18.18 3.78
C ASN A 94 12.84 -19.13 4.66
N GLU A 95 13.99 -19.58 4.14
CA GLU A 95 14.89 -20.47 4.87
C GLU A 95 15.49 -19.80 6.10
N SER A 96 15.87 -18.53 6.03
CA SER A 96 16.40 -17.78 7.18
C SER A 96 15.37 -17.68 8.30
N SER A 97 14.10 -17.41 7.97
CA SER A 97 13.04 -17.36 8.98
C SER A 97 12.79 -18.72 9.64
N ILE A 98 12.97 -19.83 8.91
CA ILE A 98 12.76 -21.19 9.42
C ILE A 98 13.94 -21.62 10.29
N ASN A 99 15.17 -21.38 9.84
CA ASN A 99 16.38 -21.88 10.48
C ASN A 99 16.87 -20.99 11.63
N GLU A 100 16.82 -19.67 11.47
CA GLU A 100 17.31 -18.68 12.45
C GLU A 100 16.18 -18.05 13.27
N GLY A 101 14.93 -18.38 12.93
CA GLY A 101 13.74 -17.78 13.52
C GLY A 101 13.39 -16.43 12.89
N TRP A 102 12.16 -15.99 13.14
CA TRP A 102 11.67 -14.71 12.66
C TRP A 102 12.32 -13.55 13.43
N ASN A 103 12.79 -12.55 12.70
CA ASN A 103 13.33 -11.30 13.25
C ASN A 103 12.81 -10.10 12.44
N HIS A 104 13.14 -8.86 12.84
CA HIS A 104 12.61 -7.65 12.20
C HIS A 104 12.99 -7.50 10.71
N ALA A 105 14.06 -8.14 10.23
CA ALA A 105 14.38 -8.17 8.79
C ALA A 105 13.35 -8.96 7.96
N HIS A 106 12.52 -9.77 8.61
CA HIS A 106 11.42 -10.53 8.01
C HIS A 106 10.06 -9.81 8.13
N GLU A 107 10.05 -8.55 8.56
CA GLU A 107 8.81 -7.74 8.56
C GLU A 107 8.40 -7.33 7.15
N PHE A 108 9.38 -7.11 6.27
CA PHE A 108 9.16 -6.74 4.87
C PHE A 108 9.82 -7.76 3.95
N PRO A 109 9.25 -8.01 2.76
CA PRO A 109 9.90 -8.85 1.76
C PRO A 109 11.24 -8.24 1.34
N PRO A 110 12.18 -9.02 0.79
CA PRO A 110 13.49 -8.51 0.40
C PRO A 110 13.42 -7.29 -0.53
N HIS A 111 14.03 -6.18 -0.10
CA HIS A 111 13.96 -4.90 -0.78
C HIS A 111 15.20 -4.04 -0.53
N ILE A 112 15.36 -3.00 -1.35
CA ILE A 112 16.27 -1.89 -1.10
C ILE A 112 15.42 -0.66 -0.75
N THR A 113 15.64 -0.06 0.41
CA THR A 113 14.94 1.16 0.82
C THR A 113 15.44 2.36 0.02
N LEU A 114 14.57 2.94 -0.81
CA LEU A 114 14.85 4.15 -1.58
C LEU A 114 14.47 5.43 -0.82
N LEU A 115 13.39 5.36 -0.05
CA LEU A 115 12.90 6.44 0.80
C LEU A 115 12.26 5.83 2.04
N SER A 116 12.50 6.43 3.20
CA SER A 116 11.84 6.05 4.46
C SER A 116 11.30 7.29 5.16
N ASN A 117 10.41 7.06 6.13
CA ASN A 117 9.88 8.10 7.03
C ASN A 117 9.21 9.28 6.30
N LEU A 118 8.64 9.05 5.11
CA LEU A 118 7.88 10.07 4.41
C LEU A 118 6.52 10.26 5.10
N ARG A 119 6.40 11.32 5.90
CA ARG A 119 5.16 11.65 6.61
C ARG A 119 4.25 12.51 5.73
N VAL A 120 3.03 12.05 5.50
CA VAL A 120 2.04 12.70 4.64
C VAL A 120 0.73 12.84 5.38
N SER A 121 0.15 14.04 5.36
CA SER A 121 -1.18 14.27 5.92
C SER A 121 -2.25 13.53 5.11
N GLU A 122 -3.33 13.11 5.75
CA GLU A 122 -4.32 12.20 5.15
C GLU A 122 -4.98 12.77 3.88
N ASP A 123 -5.16 14.10 3.83
CA ASP A 123 -5.68 14.85 2.68
C ASP A 123 -4.73 14.82 1.46
N LYS A 124 -3.44 14.56 1.68
CA LYS A 124 -2.40 14.54 0.64
C LYS A 124 -2.01 13.16 0.17
N VAL A 125 -2.53 12.09 0.78
CA VAL A 125 -2.17 10.71 0.39
C VAL A 125 -2.54 10.41 -1.07
N LEU A 126 -3.69 10.90 -1.54
CA LEU A 126 -4.04 10.80 -2.97
C LEU A 126 -3.07 11.55 -3.86
N GLN A 127 -2.61 12.73 -3.44
CA GLN A 127 -1.62 13.51 -4.18
C GLN A 127 -0.29 12.76 -4.24
N LEU A 128 0.14 12.12 -3.15
CA LEU A 128 1.34 11.28 -3.13
C LEU A 128 1.23 10.14 -4.15
N HIS A 129 0.12 9.39 -4.14
CA HIS A 129 -0.10 8.31 -5.11
C HIS A 129 -0.06 8.84 -6.55
N ARG A 130 -0.67 10.00 -6.83
CA ARG A 130 -0.63 10.64 -8.16
C ARG A 130 0.78 11.03 -8.58
N ILE A 131 1.60 11.55 -7.66
CA ILE A 131 3.00 11.89 -7.93
C ILE A 131 3.79 10.63 -8.24
N TYR A 132 3.63 9.59 -7.42
CA TYR A 132 4.27 8.29 -7.64
C TYR A 132 3.90 7.69 -9.00
N ASP A 133 2.60 7.62 -9.32
CA ASP A 133 2.12 7.09 -10.60
C ASP A 133 2.64 7.91 -11.78
N ARG A 134 2.73 9.24 -11.65
CA ARG A 134 3.30 10.12 -12.68
C ARG A 134 4.79 9.84 -12.88
N ILE A 135 5.56 9.68 -11.81
CA ILE A 135 6.99 9.34 -11.88
C ILE A 135 7.16 8.00 -12.60
N LEU A 136 6.36 6.99 -12.26
CA LEU A 136 6.40 5.70 -12.94
C LEU A 136 6.06 5.81 -14.43
N GLN A 137 5.05 6.59 -14.79
CA GLN A 137 4.66 6.81 -16.19
C GLN A 137 5.77 7.48 -16.99
N GLN A 138 6.37 8.56 -16.45
CA GLN A 138 7.46 9.30 -17.09
C GLN A 138 8.72 8.45 -17.28
N ASN A 139 9.00 7.55 -16.33
CA ASN A 139 10.18 6.70 -16.33
C ASN A 139 9.89 5.26 -16.79
N SER A 140 8.73 5.02 -17.38
CA SER A 140 8.30 3.67 -17.84
C SER A 140 9.31 3.03 -18.79
N HIS A 141 9.97 3.83 -19.63
CA HIS A 141 11.03 3.41 -20.54
C HIS A 141 12.29 2.86 -19.83
N LEU A 142 12.60 3.34 -18.61
CA LEU A 142 13.73 2.86 -17.80
C LEU A 142 13.37 1.59 -17.03
N LEU A 143 12.11 1.51 -16.57
CA LEU A 143 11.66 0.47 -15.66
C LEU A 143 11.17 -0.80 -16.38
N LYS A 144 11.03 -0.73 -17.71
CA LYS A 144 10.66 -1.84 -18.62
C LYS A 144 9.73 -2.86 -17.98
N PHE A 145 8.66 -2.38 -17.33
CA PHE A 145 7.77 -3.24 -16.54
C PHE A 145 7.22 -4.40 -17.37
N ASP A 146 7.03 -4.22 -18.67
CA ASP A 146 6.51 -5.22 -19.62
C ASP A 146 7.50 -6.34 -19.95
N GLN A 147 8.78 -6.17 -19.61
CA GLN A 147 9.85 -7.15 -19.84
C GLN A 147 10.26 -7.88 -18.56
N ILE A 148 9.62 -7.57 -17.43
CA ILE A 148 9.82 -8.26 -16.16
C ILE A 148 8.74 -9.33 -16.06
N PRO A 149 9.08 -10.63 -16.26
CA PRO A 149 8.12 -11.71 -16.06
C PRO A 149 7.69 -11.75 -14.59
N LEU A 150 6.40 -12.03 -14.35
CA LEU A 150 5.89 -12.40 -13.03
C LEU A 150 6.47 -13.75 -12.60
#